data_AF-A0A164GWQ1-F1
#
_entry.id   AF-A0A164GWQ1-F1
#
_cell.length_a   1.000
_cell.length_b   1.000
_cell.length_c   1.000
_cell.angle_alpha   90.00
_cell.angle_beta   90.00
_cell.angle_gamma   90.00
#
_symmetry.space_group_name_H-M   'P 1'
#
loop_
_entity.id
_entity.type
_entity.pdbx_description
1 polymer ?
#
loop_
_entity_poly.entity_id
_entity_poly.type
_entity_poly.pdbx_seq_one_letter_code
_entity_poly.pdbx_strand_id
1 'polypeptide(L)'
;VTSFAKARQALHTTTPSTIFCRDKELAVIENFMRPLIERKPGSMYISGRPGTGKTACVTHILSNKTFSGKFELIFVNCMLLCTPASIFQHIAQQLDTKWNASAKEALPFLEDRLT
;
A
#
# COMPACT_ATOMS: atom_id res chain seq x y z
N VAL A 1 -13.16 8.76 33.28
CA VAL A 1 -13.42 8.00 32.02
C VAL A 1 -13.93 6.62 32.40
N THR A 2 -15.17 6.29 32.05
CA THR A 2 -15.80 5.00 32.38
C THR A 2 -15.02 3.83 31.76
N SER A 3 -15.03 2.67 32.42
CA SER A 3 -14.38 1.43 31.94
C SER A 3 -14.83 1.04 30.53
N PHE A 4 -16.11 1.25 30.23
CA PHE A 4 -16.68 1.02 28.90
C PHE A 4 -16.07 1.90 27.80
N ALA A 5 -15.86 3.20 28.07
CA ALA A 5 -15.26 4.10 27.09
C ALA A 5 -13.81 3.70 26.75
N LYS A 6 -13.04 3.25 27.75
CA LYS A 6 -11.68 2.72 27.55
C LYS A 6 -11.68 1.44 26.71
N ALA A 7 -12.58 0.50 27.00
CA ALA A 7 -12.70 -0.74 26.23
C ALA A 7 -13.09 -0.47 24.77
N ARG A 8 -14.06 0.42 24.53
CA ARG A 8 -14.48 0.83 23.17
C ARG A 8 -13.32 1.45 22.39
N GLN A 9 -12.51 2.28 23.05
CA GLN A 9 -11.33 2.89 22.43
C GLN A 9 -10.27 1.83 22.08
N ALA A 10 -10.01 0.87 22.98
CA ALA A 10 -9.03 -0.18 22.77
C ALA A 10 -9.43 -1.17 21.66
N LEU A 11 -10.72 -1.42 21.47
CA LEU A 11 -11.27 -2.33 20.45
C LEU A 11 -11.63 -1.63 19.14
N HIS A 12 -11.16 -0.40 18.93
CA HIS A 12 -11.39 0.32 17.69
C HIS A 12 -10.72 -0.37 16.50
N THR A 13 -11.33 -0.31 15.31
CA THR A 13 -10.92 -1.04 14.10
C THR A 13 -9.68 -0.47 13.41
N THR A 14 -9.00 0.49 14.03
CA THR A 14 -7.72 1.02 13.56
C THR A 14 -6.68 -0.08 13.52
N THR A 15 -5.81 -0.03 12.49
CA THR A 15 -4.71 -0.99 12.38
C THR A 15 -3.80 -0.86 13.61
N PRO A 16 -3.62 -1.93 14.40
CA PRO A 16 -2.75 -1.88 15.58
C PRO A 16 -1.28 -1.75 15.16
N SER A 17 -0.43 -1.28 16.07
CA SER A 17 1.01 -1.17 15.84
C SER A 17 1.68 -2.53 15.61
N THR A 18 1.10 -3.59 16.17
CA THR A 18 1.56 -4.98 16.04
C THR A 18 0.43 -5.83 15.45
N ILE A 19 0.74 -6.58 14.40
CA ILE A 19 -0.19 -7.54 13.80
C ILE A 19 0.06 -8.90 14.44
N PHE A 20 -0.98 -9.49 15.04
CA PHE A 20 -0.90 -10.81 15.67
C PHE A 20 -1.46 -11.90 14.74
N CYS A 21 -1.02 -13.15 14.95
CA CYS A 21 -1.54 -14.35 14.28
C CYS A 21 -1.39 -14.37 12.75
N ARG A 22 -0.42 -13.61 12.21
CA ARG A 22 -0.11 -13.50 10.77
C ARG A 22 1.38 -13.60 10.49
N ASP A 23 2.14 -14.20 11.41
CA ASP A 23 3.61 -14.25 11.35
C ASP A 23 4.11 -14.91 10.05
N LYS A 24 3.41 -15.95 9.59
CA LYS A 24 3.74 -16.65 8.33
C LYS A 24 3.53 -15.75 7.12
N GLU A 25 2.40 -15.07 7.04
CA GLU A 25 2.09 -14.16 5.93
C GLU A 25 3.01 -12.94 5.92
N LEU A 26 3.32 -12.38 7.09
CA LEU A 26 4.28 -11.29 7.22
C LEU A 26 5.67 -11.71 6.72
N ALA A 27 6.15 -12.90 7.09
CA ALA A 27 7.43 -13.43 6.62
C ALA A 27 7.46 -13.63 5.09
N VAL A 28 6.35 -14.09 4.48
CA VAL A 28 6.26 -14.24 3.02
C VAL A 28 6.34 -12.89 2.32
N ILE A 29 5.60 -11.88 2.80
CA ILE A 29 5.63 -10.53 2.22
C ILE A 29 7.02 -9.91 2.40
N GLU A 30 7.61 -10.03 3.58
CA GLU A 30 8.95 -9.51 3.88
C GLU A 30 10.02 -10.12 2.97
N ASN A 31 10.03 -11.45 2.83
CA ASN A 31 11.00 -12.14 1.98
C ASN A 31 10.86 -11.76 0.51
N PHE A 32 9.64 -11.53 0.04
CA PHE A 32 9.40 -11.02 -1.31
C PHE A 32 9.88 -9.58 -1.49
N MET A 33 9.78 -8.72 -0.46
CA MET A 33 10.18 -7.32 -0.55
C MET A 33 11.71 -7.11 -0.56
N ARG A 34 12.47 -8.01 0.07
CA ARG A 34 13.95 -7.92 0.15
C ARG A 34 14.63 -7.72 -1.23
N PRO A 35 14.41 -8.56 -2.25
CA PRO A 35 15.02 -8.37 -3.57
C PRO A 35 14.54 -7.13 -4.30
N LEU A 36 13.35 -6.61 -3.99
CA LEU A 36 12.82 -5.39 -4.63
C LEU A 36 13.64 -4.15 -4.26
N ILE A 37 14.21 -4.11 -3.04
CA ILE A 37 15.14 -3.04 -2.63
C ILE A 37 16.40 -3.04 -3.51
N GLU A 38 16.83 -4.20 -4.00
CA GLU A 38 17.96 -4.36 -4.91
C GLU A 38 17.59 -4.06 -6.37
N ARG A 39 16.46 -3.38 -6.60
CA ARG A 39 15.92 -3.02 -7.93
C ARG A 39 15.63 -4.23 -8.83
N LYS A 40 15.36 -5.39 -8.24
CA LYS A 40 14.82 -6.53 -8.98
C LYS A 40 13.30 -6.37 -9.07
N PRO A 41 12.69 -6.32 -10.26
CA PRO A 41 11.24 -6.18 -10.37
C PRO A 41 10.54 -7.45 -9.89
N GLY A 42 9.33 -7.30 -9.34
CA GLY A 42 8.52 -8.42 -8.89
C GLY A 42 7.05 -8.01 -8.74
N SER A 43 6.16 -8.98 -8.90
CA SER A 43 4.72 -8.82 -8.70
C SER A 43 4.20 -9.88 -7.74
N MET A 44 3.33 -9.47 -6.81
CA MET A 44 2.71 -10.34 -5.83
C MET A 44 1.21 -10.12 -5.82
N TYR A 45 0.46 -11.22 -5.87
CA TYR A 45 -0.99 -11.21 -5.73
C TYR A 45 -1.41 -11.79 -4.38
N ILE A 46 -2.18 -11.04 -3.60
CA ILE A 46 -2.67 -11.45 -2.28
C ILE A 46 -4.20 -11.48 -2.32
N SER A 47 -4.78 -12.64 -2.04
CA SER A 47 -6.23 -12.86 -2.04
C SER A 47 -6.73 -13.36 -0.68
N GLY A 48 -8.06 -13.34 -0.50
CA GLY A 48 -8.71 -13.85 0.70
C GLY A 48 -9.97 -13.08 1.07
N ARG A 49 -10.78 -13.64 1.96
CA ARG A 49 -12.06 -13.07 2.40
C ARG A 49 -11.92 -11.63 2.94
N PRO A 50 -12.96 -10.78 2.82
CA PRO A 50 -12.93 -9.44 3.42
C PRO A 50 -12.72 -9.54 4.94
N GLY A 51 -12.04 -8.55 5.53
CA GLY A 51 -11.77 -8.52 6.98
C GLY A 51 -10.61 -9.41 7.47
N THR A 52 -9.93 -10.17 6.61
CA THR A 52 -8.83 -11.06 7.04
C THR A 52 -7.49 -10.36 7.32
N GLY A 53 -7.43 -9.03 7.26
CA GLY A 53 -6.22 -8.27 7.59
C GLY A 53 -5.16 -8.18 6.48
N LYS A 54 -5.51 -8.49 5.22
CA LYS A 54 -4.56 -8.41 4.07
C LYS A 54 -3.89 -7.05 3.94
N THR A 55 -4.70 -5.98 3.85
CA THR A 55 -4.20 -4.61 3.72
C THR A 55 -3.33 -4.23 4.92
N ALA A 56 -3.75 -4.61 6.13
CA ALA A 56 -3.00 -4.35 7.36
C ALA A 56 -1.62 -5.04 7.38
N CYS A 57 -1.51 -6.28 6.88
CA CYS A 57 -0.22 -6.97 6.80
C CYS A 57 0.73 -6.29 5.82
N VAL A 58 0.24 -5.92 4.63
CA VAL A 58 1.04 -5.26 3.61
C VAL A 58 1.51 -3.88 4.09
N THR A 59 0.60 -3.05 4.60
CA THR A 59 0.96 -1.71 5.10
C THR A 59 1.90 -1.78 6.29
N HIS A 60 1.76 -2.78 7.17
CA HIS A 60 2.67 -2.99 8.29
C HIS A 60 4.10 -3.26 7.80
N ILE A 61 4.30 -4.17 6.85
CA ILE A 61 5.64 -4.44 6.28
C ILE A 61 6.20 -3.20 5.57
N LEU A 62 5.39 -2.49 4.79
CA LEU A 62 5.83 -1.28 4.09
C LEU A 62 6.26 -0.17 5.06
N SER A 63 5.61 -0.07 6.23
CA SER A 63 5.97 0.89 7.29
C SER A 63 7.16 0.47 8.16
N ASN A 64 7.64 -0.77 8.01
CA ASN A 64 8.77 -1.26 8.79
C ASN A 64 10.03 -0.47 8.44
N LYS A 65 10.84 -0.15 9.45
CA LYS A 65 12.12 0.58 9.31
C LYS A 65 13.07 -0.06 8.29
N THR A 66 12.97 -1.36 8.06
CA THR A 66 13.76 -2.08 7.05
C THR A 66 13.48 -1.60 5.62
N PHE A 67 12.24 -1.20 5.33
CA PHE A 67 11.72 -0.88 4.00
C PHE A 67 11.40 0.61 3.83
N SER A 68 10.98 1.27 4.92
CA SER A 68 10.65 2.68 4.95
C SER A 68 11.79 3.54 4.40
N GLY A 69 11.48 4.38 3.40
CA GLY A 69 12.43 5.31 2.79
C GLY A 69 13.39 4.70 1.76
N LYS A 70 13.30 3.39 1.47
CA LYS A 70 14.13 2.74 0.43
C LYS A 70 13.49 2.74 -0.96
N PHE A 71 12.20 3.01 -1.04
CA PHE A 71 11.44 3.13 -2.27
C PHE A 71 10.36 4.19 -2.11
N GLU A 72 9.89 4.70 -3.24
CA GLU A 72 8.69 5.52 -3.31
C GLU A 72 7.46 4.61 -3.26
N LEU A 73 6.58 4.84 -2.29
CA LEU A 73 5.37 4.05 -2.11
C LEU A 73 4.17 4.79 -2.71
N ILE A 74 3.58 4.18 -3.74
CA ILE A 74 2.35 4.65 -4.36
C ILE A 74 1.23 3.71 -3.95
N PHE A 75 0.21 4.24 -3.27
CA PHE A 75 -0.95 3.47 -2.84
C PHE A 75 -2.17 3.84 -3.67
N VAL A 76 -2.73 2.84 -4.34
CA VAL A 76 -3.93 2.97 -5.17
C VAL A 76 -5.05 2.13 -4.56
N ASN A 77 -6.14 2.79 -4.17
CA ASN A 77 -7.39 2.10 -3.86
C ASN A 77 -8.31 2.15 -5.07
N CYS A 78 -8.42 1.05 -5.80
CA CYS A 78 -9.22 0.98 -7.03
C CYS A 78 -10.71 1.27 -6.80
N MET A 79 -11.23 1.10 -5.57
CA MET A 79 -12.64 1.42 -5.26
C MET A 79 -12.91 2.93 -5.20
N LEU A 80 -11.87 3.77 -5.11
CA LEU A 80 -11.98 5.23 -5.16
C LEU A 80 -11.89 5.78 -6.58
N LEU A 81 -11.57 4.94 -7.56
CA LEU A 81 -11.40 5.33 -8.95
C LEU A 81 -12.70 5.14 -9.72
N CYS A 82 -13.16 6.17 -10.42
CA CYS A 82 -14.40 6.11 -11.20
C CYS A 82 -14.23 5.33 -12.52
N THR A 83 -13.04 5.36 -13.13
CA THR A 83 -12.76 4.68 -14.40
C THR A 83 -11.42 3.95 -14.32
N PRO A 84 -11.22 2.83 -15.04
CA PRO A 84 -9.93 2.14 -15.06
C PRO A 84 -8.79 3.05 -15.52
N ALA A 85 -9.03 3.95 -16.48
CA ALA A 85 -8.04 4.87 -17.01
C ALA A 85 -7.56 5.91 -15.96
N SER A 86 -8.37 6.22 -14.95
CA SER A 86 -7.97 7.19 -13.91
C SER A 86 -6.86 6.64 -13.00
N ILE A 87 -6.50 5.36 -13.10
CA ILE A 87 -5.35 4.80 -12.37
C ILE A 87 -4.05 5.49 -12.76
N PHE A 88 -3.83 5.75 -14.05
CA PHE A 88 -2.61 6.39 -14.54
C PHE A 88 -2.52 7.83 -14.03
N GLN A 89 -3.64 8.55 -14.04
CA GLN A 89 -3.74 9.89 -13.49
C GLN A 89 -3.37 9.90 -12.00
N HIS A 90 -3.94 8.98 -11.22
CA HIS A 90 -3.69 8.89 -9.78
C HIS A 90 -2.22 8.56 -9.47
N ILE A 91 -1.61 7.65 -10.24
CA ILE A 91 -0.19 7.30 -10.10
C ILE A 91 0.70 8.51 -10.46
N ALA A 92 0.41 9.20 -11.56
CA ALA A 92 1.18 10.37 -11.99
C ALA A 92 1.16 11.50 -10.95
N GLN A 93 -0.01 11.76 -10.33
CA GLN A 93 -0.16 12.74 -9.26
C GLN A 93 0.60 12.37 -7.97
N GLN A 94 0.75 11.07 -7.68
CA GLN A 94 1.52 10.61 -6.53
C GLN A 94 3.03 10.66 -6.79
N LEU A 95 3.48 10.40 -8.02
CA LEU A 95 4.88 10.50 -8.44
C LEU A 95 5.37 11.95 -8.53
N ASP A 96 4.53 12.84 -9.06
CA ASP A 96 4.82 14.26 -9.17
C ASP A 96 3.63 15.08 -8.70
N THR A 97 3.79 15.73 -7.54
CA THR A 97 2.76 16.56 -6.92
C THR A 97 2.39 17.79 -7.75
N LYS A 98 3.20 18.16 -8.75
CA LYS A 98 2.89 19.25 -9.69
C LYS A 98 2.12 18.79 -10.91
N TRP A 99 2.01 17.48 -11.12
CA TRP A 99 1.32 16.93 -12.28
C TRP A 99 -0.19 17.20 -12.18
N ASN A 100 -0.74 17.87 -13.18
CA ASN A 100 -2.14 18.33 -13.20
C ASN A 100 -2.83 18.10 -14.56
N ALA A 101 -2.28 17.21 -15.40
CA ALA A 101 -2.79 16.94 -16.73
C ALA A 101 -3.94 15.90 -16.72
N SER A 102 -4.41 15.53 -17.92
CA SER A 102 -5.52 14.57 -18.08
C SER A 102 -5.05 13.11 -18.00
N ALA A 103 -5.98 12.18 -17.72
CA ALA A 103 -5.68 10.74 -17.71
C ALA A 103 -5.09 10.21 -19.04
N LYS A 104 -5.38 10.87 -20.17
CA LYS A 104 -4.82 10.52 -21.49
C LYS A 104 -3.33 10.83 -21.59
N GLU A 105 -2.89 11.90 -20.92
CA GLU A 105 -1.49 12.34 -20.90
C GLU A 105 -0.69 11.67 -19.79
N ALA A 106 -1.38 11.07 -18.82
CA ALA A 106 -0.73 10.37 -17.70
C ALA A 106 0.07 9.15 -18.16
N LEU A 107 -0.47 8.33 -19.06
CA LEU A 107 0.22 7.11 -19.51
C LEU A 107 1.55 7.42 -20.23
N PRO A 108 1.61 8.29 -21.25
CA PRO A 108 2.88 8.69 -21.86
C PRO A 108 3.88 9.29 -20.87
N PHE A 109 3.41 10.10 -19.93
CA PHE A 109 4.25 10.68 -18.87
C PHE A 109 4.86 9.60 -17.97
N LEU A 110 4.08 8.59 -17.58
CA LEU A 110 4.56 7.48 -16.75
C LEU A 110 5.56 6.59 -17.50
N GLU A 111 5.32 6.33 -18.78
CA GLU A 111 6.23 5.55 -19.62
C GLU A 111 7.60 6.23 -19.72
N ASP A 112 7.63 7.54 -20.01
CA ASP A 112 8.87 8.35 -20.07
C ASP A 112 9.59 8.44 -18.72
N ARG A 113 8.84 8.47 -17.61
CA ARG A 113 9.42 8.65 -16.27
C ARG A 113 9.96 7.36 -15.66
N LEU A 114 9.37 6.20 -16.00
CA LEU A 114 9.64 4.92 -15.34
C LEU A 114 10.44 3.93 -16.22
N THR A 115 10.56 4.17 -17.52
CA THR A 115 11.28 3.31 -18.48
C THR A 115 12.47 4.04 -19.07
#